data_AF-A0A2V8HAL7-F1
#
_entry.id   AF-A0A2V8HAL7-F1
#
_cell.length_a   1.000
_cell.length_b   1.000
_cell.length_c   1.000
_cell.angle_alpha   90.00
_cell.angle_beta   90.00
_cell.angle_gamma   90.00
#
_symmetry.space_group_name_H-M   'P 1'
#
loop_
_entity.id
_entity.type
_entity.pdbx_description
1 polymer ?
#
loop_
_entity_poly.entity_id
_entity_poly.type
_entity_poly.pdbx_seq_one_letter_code
_entity_poly.pdbx_strand_id
1 'polypeptide(L)'
;FNAKYHKDSTVPSGDTNVDLQAADMHFQSTSYEWLVVSGSRAQIKGSGKINGKGDYGILLTAIDGEISDEDRMDRVRLKIWNKADGVIIYDNVPTASDIESTGTKLGGGNITIHRSR
;
A
#
# COMPACT_ATOMS: atom_id res chain seq x y z
N PHE A 1 2.72 6.94 4.64
CA PHE A 1 3.22 5.76 5.37
C PHE A 1 4.74 5.81 5.42
N ASN A 2 5.37 5.19 6.41
CA ASN A 2 6.81 4.97 6.42
C ASN A 2 7.03 3.46 6.54
N ALA A 3 7.67 2.84 5.56
CA ALA A 3 8.05 1.43 5.61
C ALA A 3 9.47 1.29 5.08
N LYS A 4 10.32 0.57 5.81
CA LYS A 4 11.74 0.40 5.44
C LYS A 4 12.28 -0.94 5.94
N TYR A 5 13.25 -1.47 5.20
CA TYR A 5 14.13 -2.51 5.73
C TYR A 5 15.22 -1.87 6.58
N HIS A 6 15.42 -2.41 7.78
CA HIS A 6 16.62 -2.14 8.56
C HIS A 6 17.76 -3.04 8.07
N LYS A 7 19.00 -2.60 8.28
CA LYS A 7 20.19 -3.41 8.00
C LYS A 7 20.03 -4.77 8.68
N ASP A 8 20.30 -5.84 7.93
CA ASP A 8 20.21 -7.24 8.34
C ASP A 8 18.79 -7.76 8.65
N SER A 9 17.73 -7.00 8.35
CA SER A 9 16.34 -7.46 8.48
C SER A 9 15.81 -8.07 7.19
N THR A 10 15.11 -9.20 7.30
CA THR A 10 14.37 -9.84 6.19
C THR A 10 12.89 -9.42 6.13
N VAL A 11 12.40 -8.69 7.13
CA VAL A 11 11.04 -8.16 7.22
C VAL A 11 11.09 -6.64 7.37
N PRO A 12 10.31 -5.86 6.62
CA PRO A 12 10.31 -4.42 6.77
C PRO A 12 9.56 -4.02 8.05
N SER A 13 9.86 -2.82 8.54
CA SER A 13 9.15 -2.24 9.69
C SER A 13 8.76 -0.80 9.40
N GLY A 14 7.82 -0.29 10.17
CA GLY A 14 7.27 1.04 9.99
C GLY A 14 5.80 1.11 10.39
N ASP A 15 5.16 2.19 9.97
CA ASP A 15 3.75 2.48 10.26
C ASP A 15 3.01 2.83 8.97
N THR A 16 2.04 1.98 8.62
CA THR A 16 1.08 2.22 7.53
C THR A 16 -0.29 2.43 8.14
N ASN A 17 -0.72 3.68 8.15
CA ASN A 17 -2.08 4.09 8.49
C ASN A 17 -2.78 4.60 7.24
N VAL A 18 -4.03 4.18 7.04
CA VAL A 18 -4.84 4.62 5.90
C VAL A 18 -6.23 5.01 6.38
N ASP A 19 -6.57 6.27 6.16
CA ASP A 19 -7.90 6.82 6.42
C ASP A 19 -8.73 6.80 5.14
N LEU A 20 -9.72 5.91 5.08
CA LEU A 20 -10.70 5.83 4.02
C LEU A 20 -11.97 6.55 4.46
N GLN A 21 -11.97 7.87 4.31
CA GLN A 21 -13.09 8.72 4.73
C GLN A 21 -14.42 8.33 4.07
N ALA A 22 -14.38 7.93 2.80
CA ALA A 22 -15.57 7.52 2.05
C ALA A 22 -16.26 6.26 2.62
N ALA A 23 -15.57 5.49 3.46
CA ALA A 23 -16.08 4.26 4.06
C ALA A 23 -16.07 4.29 5.60
N ASP A 24 -15.72 5.43 6.22
CA ASP A 24 -15.52 5.56 7.67
C ASP A 24 -14.60 4.46 8.25
N MET A 25 -13.53 4.14 7.52
CA MET A 25 -12.57 3.11 7.91
C MET A 25 -11.17 3.69 8.12
N HIS A 26 -10.60 3.38 9.27
CA HIS A 26 -9.17 3.56 9.55
C HIS A 26 -8.49 2.20 9.57
N PHE A 27 -7.58 1.97 8.61
CA PHE A 27 -6.71 0.80 8.63
C PHE A 27 -5.40 1.16 9.33
N GLN A 28 -5.01 0.35 10.32
CA GLN A 28 -3.72 0.43 10.99
C GLN A 28 -2.95 -0.89 10.79
N SER A 29 -1.76 -0.82 10.20
CA SER A 29 -0.88 -1.98 10.04
C SER A 29 -0.40 -2.51 11.38
N THR A 30 -0.43 -3.83 11.55
CA THR A 30 0.14 -4.53 12.72
C THR A 30 1.39 -5.33 12.34
N SER A 31 1.51 -5.73 11.08
CA SER A 31 2.69 -6.43 10.57
C SER A 31 2.86 -6.22 9.07
N TYR A 32 4.10 -6.38 8.61
CA TYR A 32 4.42 -6.45 7.20
C TYR A 32 4.86 -7.86 6.84
N GLU A 33 4.38 -8.36 5.70
CA GLU A 33 4.88 -9.59 5.08
C GLU A 33 6.09 -9.25 4.19
N TRP A 34 5.97 -8.21 3.37
CA TRP A 34 7.05 -7.76 2.50
C TRP A 34 6.85 -6.32 2.02
N LEU A 35 7.96 -5.73 1.58
CA LEU A 35 8.04 -4.47 0.84
C LEU A 35 8.87 -4.75 -0.42
N VAL A 36 8.33 -4.45 -1.59
CA VAL A 36 9.04 -4.59 -2.87
C VAL A 36 9.07 -3.23 -3.54
N VAL A 37 10.27 -2.79 -3.94
CA VAL A 37 10.47 -1.55 -4.69
C VAL A 37 11.10 -1.91 -6.04
N SER A 38 10.48 -1.45 -7.13
CA SER A 38 10.94 -1.67 -8.50
C SER A 38 10.62 -0.44 -9.36
N GLY A 39 11.66 0.23 -9.85
CA GLY A 39 11.51 1.45 -10.66
C GLY A 39 10.81 2.58 -9.90
N SER A 40 9.65 3.00 -10.41
CA SER A 40 8.75 3.99 -9.81
C SER A 40 7.69 3.39 -8.89
N ARG A 41 7.71 2.07 -8.66
CA ARG A 41 6.66 1.36 -7.91
C ARG A 41 7.19 0.83 -6.59
N ALA A 42 6.47 1.10 -5.52
CA ALA A 42 6.64 0.47 -4.21
C ALA A 42 5.35 -0.28 -3.86
N GLN A 43 5.48 -1.53 -3.46
CA GLN A 43 4.37 -2.34 -2.98
C GLN A 43 4.64 -2.85 -1.58
N ILE A 44 3.62 -2.80 -0.73
CA ILE A 44 3.63 -3.33 0.61
C ILE A 44 2.49 -4.33 0.73
N LYS A 45 2.80 -5.49 1.29
CA LYS A 45 1.80 -6.43 1.78
C LYS A 45 1.98 -6.65 3.27
N GLY A 46 0.87 -6.74 3.99
CA GLY A 46 0.90 -6.95 5.43
C GLY A 46 -0.46 -7.28 6.00
N SER A 47 -0.54 -7.21 7.31
CA SER A 47 -1.78 -7.37 8.07
C SER A 47 -2.03 -6.16 8.96
N GLY A 48 -3.28 -5.98 9.37
CA GLY A 48 -3.68 -4.87 10.22
C GLY A 48 -5.12 -4.96 10.69
N LYS A 49 -5.57 -3.88 11.32
CA LYS A 49 -6.90 -3.76 11.92
C LYS A 49 -7.67 -2.65 11.23
N ILE A 50 -8.98 -2.84 11.11
CA ILE A 50 -9.90 -1.76 10.72
C ILE A 50 -10.57 -1.26 12.00
N ASN A 51 -10.50 0.05 12.26
CA ASN A 51 -11.10 0.70 13.42
C ASN A 51 -10.74 0.00 14.76
N GLY A 52 -9.48 -0.45 14.87
CA GLY A 52 -8.95 -1.14 16.05
C GLY A 52 -9.37 -2.61 16.23
N LYS A 53 -10.09 -3.21 15.27
CA LYS A 53 -10.64 -4.57 15.37
C LYS A 53 -10.26 -5.45 14.17
N GLY A 54 -10.40 -6.78 14.36
CA GLY A 54 -10.21 -7.79 13.33
C GLY A 54 -8.75 -8.09 12.97
N ASP A 55 -8.57 -8.88 11.91
CA ASP A 55 -7.30 -9.17 11.24
C ASP A 55 -7.53 -9.16 9.72
N TYR A 56 -7.01 -8.12 9.08
CA TYR A 56 -7.24 -7.84 7.67
C TYR A 56 -5.91 -7.79 6.94
N GLY A 57 -5.90 -8.29 5.71
CA GLY A 57 -4.77 -8.13 4.83
C GLY A 57 -4.80 -6.79 4.13
N ILE A 58 -3.64 -6.23 3.84
CA ILE A 58 -3.48 -5.02 3.05
C ILE A 58 -2.49 -5.26 1.91
N LEU A 59 -2.81 -4.71 0.74
CA LEU A 59 -1.89 -4.51 -0.36
C LEU A 59 -1.95 -3.02 -0.72
N LEU A 60 -0.84 -2.33 -0.50
CA LEU A 60 -0.67 -0.92 -0.86
C LEU A 60 0.35 -0.84 -2.00
N THR A 61 -0.06 -0.31 -3.15
CA THR A 61 0.83 0.03 -4.26
C THR A 61 0.92 1.54 -4.36
N ALA A 62 2.13 2.07 -4.29
CA ALA A 62 2.45 3.47 -4.51
C ALA A 62 3.29 3.59 -5.79
N ILE A 63 2.88 4.47 -6.70
CA ILE A 63 3.60 4.76 -7.93
C ILE A 63 4.00 6.23 -7.88
N ASP A 64 5.30 6.47 -7.91
CA ASP A 64 5.93 7.78 -8.01
C ASP A 64 5.84 8.25 -9.47
N GLY A 65 4.97 9.21 -9.70
CA GLY A 65 4.67 9.79 -10.99
C GLY A 65 5.88 10.47 -11.62
N GLU A 66 6.75 11.07 -10.80
CA GLU A 66 7.93 11.79 -11.29
C GLU A 66 8.98 10.83 -11.86
N ILE A 67 9.10 9.63 -11.28
CA ILE A 67 9.96 8.56 -11.79
C ILE A 67 9.28 7.78 -12.92
N SER A 68 7.94 7.74 -12.94
CA SER A 68 7.19 7.04 -13.99
C SER A 68 7.17 7.83 -15.31
N ASP A 69 7.30 7.12 -16.43
CA ASP A 69 7.26 7.75 -17.76
C ASP A 69 5.83 8.18 -18.21
N GLU A 70 4.80 7.91 -17.40
CA GLU A 70 3.39 8.17 -17.71
C GLU A 70 2.85 9.38 -16.96
N ASP A 71 2.34 10.38 -17.69
CA ASP A 71 1.62 11.61 -17.27
C ASP A 71 2.11 12.39 -16.03
N ARG A 72 3.24 11.97 -15.45
CA ARG A 72 3.88 12.45 -14.23
C ARG A 72 2.99 12.47 -12.99
N MET A 73 1.92 11.67 -12.97
CA MET A 73 0.95 11.65 -11.87
C MET A 73 1.21 10.51 -10.91
N ASP A 74 1.30 10.83 -9.62
CA ASP A 74 1.34 9.86 -8.54
C ASP A 74 0.05 9.03 -8.50
N ARG A 75 0.20 7.72 -8.26
CA ARG A 75 -0.94 6.80 -8.18
C ARG A 75 -0.85 5.90 -6.96
N VAL A 76 -2.01 5.55 -6.43
CA VAL A 76 -2.14 4.61 -5.33
C VAL A 76 -3.18 3.55 -5.62
N ARG A 77 -2.84 2.29 -5.32
CA ARG A 77 -3.83 1.22 -5.12
C ARG A 77 -3.82 0.80 -3.67
N LEU A 78 -5.00 0.71 -3.09
CA LEU A 78 -5.22 0.13 -1.79
C LEU A 78 -6.25 -0.98 -1.92
N LYS A 79 -5.84 -2.18 -1.53
CA LYS A 79 -6.70 -3.35 -1.42
C LYS A 79 -6.66 -3.86 0.02
N ILE A 80 -7.82 -4.11 0.61
CA ILE A 80 -8.02 -4.64 1.95
C ILE A 80 -8.98 -5.83 1.86
N TRP A 81 -8.63 -6.93 2.50
CA TRP A 81 -9.47 -8.14 2.54
C TRP A 81 -9.50 -8.75 3.94
N ASN A 82 -10.58 -9.47 4.24
CA ASN A 82 -10.67 -10.28 5.44
C ASN A 82 -9.80 -11.53 5.26
N LYS A 83 -8.88 -11.79 6.19
CA LYS A 83 -7.95 -12.92 6.08
C LYS A 83 -8.59 -14.27 6.36
N ALA A 84 -9.73 -14.29 7.06
CA ALA A 84 -10.40 -15.54 7.42
C ALA A 84 -11.08 -16.21 6.22
N ASP A 85 -11.64 -15.42 5.29
CA ASP A 85 -12.44 -15.90 4.16
C ASP A 85 -11.95 -15.38 2.80
N GLY A 86 -10.98 -14.46 2.79
CA GLY A 86 -10.45 -13.84 1.57
C GLY A 86 -11.36 -12.78 0.96
N VAL A 87 -12.48 -12.42 1.60
CA VAL A 87 -13.44 -11.45 1.06
C VAL A 87 -12.81 -10.07 0.99
N ILE A 88 -12.84 -9.45 -0.20
CA ILE A 88 -12.35 -8.09 -0.40
C ILE A 88 -13.33 -7.11 0.27
N ILE A 89 -12.80 -6.32 1.20
CA ILE A 89 -13.53 -5.26 1.91
C ILE A 89 -13.44 -3.95 1.13
N TYR A 90 -12.28 -3.70 0.52
CA TYR A 90 -12.03 -2.50 -0.27
C TYR A 90 -10.97 -2.81 -1.34
N ASP A 91 -11.18 -2.33 -2.55
CA ASP A 91 -10.16 -2.24 -3.59
C ASP A 91 -10.54 -1.09 -4.51
N ASN A 92 -9.66 -0.08 -4.64
CA ASN A 92 -9.89 1.01 -5.59
C ASN A 92 -9.49 0.67 -7.03
N VAL A 93 -8.95 -0.54 -7.27
CA VAL A 93 -8.68 -1.09 -8.61
C VAL A 93 -9.06 -2.59 -8.65
N PRO A 94 -10.34 -2.95 -8.49
CA PRO A 94 -10.79 -4.32 -8.21
C PRO A 94 -10.56 -5.34 -9.34
N THR A 95 -10.34 -4.90 -10.58
CA THR A 95 -10.14 -5.79 -11.73
C THR A 95 -8.67 -6.03 -12.07
N ALA A 96 -7.75 -5.36 -11.38
CA ALA A 96 -6.33 -5.45 -11.67
C ALA A 96 -5.65 -6.58 -10.90
N SER A 97 -4.70 -7.24 -11.54
CA SER A 97 -3.81 -8.19 -10.86
C SER A 97 -3.00 -7.50 -9.76
N ASP A 98 -2.70 -8.22 -8.67
CA ASP A 98 -1.94 -7.68 -7.53
C ASP A 98 -0.49 -7.29 -7.90
N ILE A 99 0.02 -7.78 -9.03
CA ILE A 99 1.36 -7.45 -9.54
C ILE A 99 1.38 -6.32 -10.57
N GLU A 100 0.22 -5.87 -11.04
CA GLU A 100 0.15 -4.78 -12.04
C GLU A 100 0.58 -3.44 -11.44
N SER A 101 1.31 -2.66 -12.24
CA SER A 101 1.69 -1.28 -11.93
C SER A 101 0.51 -0.33 -12.18
N THR A 102 -0.59 -0.52 -11.47
CA THR A 102 -1.80 0.29 -11.63
C THR A 102 -2.29 0.86 -10.30
N GLY A 103 -3.00 1.98 -10.39
CA GLY A 103 -3.48 2.74 -9.25
C GLY A 103 -4.38 3.90 -9.69
N THR A 104 -5.15 4.40 -8.74
CA THR A 104 -5.93 5.63 -8.90
C THR A 104 -5.01 6.83 -8.75
N LYS A 105 -5.16 7.84 -9.63
CA LYS A 105 -4.42 9.11 -9.52
C LYS A 105 -4.72 9.79 -8.19
N LEU A 106 -3.71 10.37 -7.57
CA LEU A 106 -3.92 11.18 -6.38
C LEU A 106 -4.66 12.48 -6.73
N GLY A 107 -5.64 12.84 -5.92
CA GLY A 107 -6.29 14.16 -5.98
C GLY A 107 -5.47 15.27 -5.29
N GLY A 108 -4.38 14.91 -4.61
CA GLY A 108 -3.46 15.81 -3.91
C GLY A 108 -2.42 15.02 -3.09
N GLY A 109 -1.39 15.72 -2.59
CA GLY A 109 -0.24 15.11 -1.93
C GLY A 109 0.86 14.70 -2.91
N ASN A 110 1.87 13.97 -2.42
CA ASN A 110 2.97 13.45 -3.24
C ASN A 110 3.47 12.10 -2.72
N ILE A 111 3.91 11.24 -3.64
CA ILE A 111 4.64 10.00 -3.37
C ILE A 111 6.09 10.24 -3.77
N THR A 112 7.02 9.99 -2.83
CA THR A 112 8.45 9.93 -3.13
C THR A 112 8.98 8.54 -2.78
N ILE A 113 9.64 7.89 -3.74
CA ILE A 113 10.33 6.62 -3.49
C ILE A 113 11.82 6.89 -3.25
N HIS A 114 12.27 6.67 -2.01
CA HIS A 114 13.68 6.74 -1.65
C HIS A 114 14.36 5.40 -1.91
N ARG A 115 15.38 5.39 -2.79
CA ARG A 115 16.27 4.24 -2.97
C ARG A 115 17.45 4.34 -1.99
N SER A 116 17.80 3.23 -1.35
CA SER A 116 19.06 3.13 -0.62
C SER A 116 20.21 3.27 -1.62
N ARG A 117 21.09 4.25 -1.38
CA ARG A 117 22.39 4.36 -2.06
C ARG A 117 23.33 3.27 -1.57
#